data_AF-A0A071LX58-F1
#
_entry.id   AF-A0A071LX58-F1
#
_cell.length_a   1.000
_cell.length_b   1.000
_cell.length_c   1.000
_cell.angle_alpha   90.00
_cell.angle_beta   90.00
_cell.angle_gamma   90.00
#
_symmetry.space_group_name_H-M   'P 1'
#
loop_
_entity.id
_entity.type
_entity.pdbx_description
1 polymer ?
#
loop_
_entity_poly.entity_id
_entity_poly.type
_entity_poly.pdbx_seq_one_letter_code
_entity_poly.pdbx_strand_id
1 'polypeptide(L)'
;MSTKPFYYQNPFPVAKDDTEYYLLTKDHVSVSEFGGESVLKVDPKALTLLAQHAFRDAAFLLRPSHQKQVAAILSDPQASENDKYVA
;
A
#
# COMPACT_ATOMS: atom_id res chain seq x y z
N MET A 1 23.91 28.65 28.32
CA MET A 1 23.68 27.54 27.36
C MET A 1 22.27 27.03 27.58
N SER A 2 21.41 27.04 26.57
CA SER A 2 20.02 26.55 26.68
C SER A 2 20.01 25.07 27.06
N THR A 3 19.43 24.71 28.22
CA THR A 3 19.42 23.37 28.83
C THR A 3 18.28 22.47 28.33
N LYS A 4 17.73 22.74 27.15
CA LYS A 4 16.60 21.94 26.63
C LYS A 4 17.07 20.50 26.33
N PRO A 5 16.37 19.47 26.83
CA PRO A 5 16.69 18.08 26.51
C PRO A 5 16.48 17.81 25.01
N PHE A 6 17.32 16.95 24.44
CA PHE A 6 17.15 16.49 23.06
C PHE A 6 15.87 15.68 22.92
N TYR A 7 15.07 16.02 21.90
CA TYR A 7 13.88 15.26 21.51
C TYR A 7 14.00 14.89 20.04
N TYR A 8 14.08 13.59 19.76
CA TYR A 8 14.06 13.09 18.40
C TYR A 8 12.64 13.19 17.84
N GLN A 9 12.50 13.78 16.66
CA GLN A 9 11.27 13.81 15.89
C GLN A 9 11.50 13.12 14.56
N ASN A 10 10.63 12.16 14.22
CA ASN A 10 10.67 11.50 12.92
C ASN A 10 10.24 12.50 11.83
N PRO A 11 11.05 12.72 10.77
CA PRO A 11 10.72 13.66 9.70
C PRO A 11 9.47 13.26 8.89
N PHE A 12 9.11 11.97 8.88
CA PHE A 12 7.98 11.46 8.12
C PHE A 12 7.06 10.63 9.02
N PRO A 13 6.19 11.29 9.84
CA PRO A 13 5.18 10.57 10.60
C PRO A 13 4.23 9.85 9.65
N VAL A 14 4.05 8.55 9.88
CA VAL A 14 3.20 7.71 9.05
C VAL A 14 1.74 7.90 9.46
N ALA A 15 0.86 8.12 8.48
CA ALA A 15 -0.57 8.19 8.71
C ALA A 15 -1.16 6.81 9.00
N LYS A 16 -2.42 6.76 9.45
CA LYS A 16 -3.13 5.50 9.60
C LYS A 16 -3.25 4.81 8.23
N ASP A 17 -3.01 3.50 8.20
CA ASP A 17 -3.23 2.69 7.00
C ASP A 17 -4.69 2.21 6.98
N ASP A 18 -5.43 2.66 5.97
CA ASP A 18 -6.81 2.24 5.69
C ASP A 18 -6.86 1.32 4.44
N THR A 19 -5.71 0.82 3.97
CA THR A 19 -5.62 -0.09 2.81
C THR A 19 -6.14 -1.47 3.19
N GLU A 20 -7.04 -2.02 2.36
CA GLU A 20 -7.47 -3.40 2.48
C GLU A 20 -6.45 -4.34 1.82
N TYR A 21 -6.07 -5.40 2.55
CA TYR A 21 -5.14 -6.42 2.05
C TYR A 21 -5.85 -7.76 1.92
N TYR A 22 -5.49 -8.52 0.90
CA TYR A 22 -5.87 -9.92 0.79
C TYR A 22 -4.64 -10.80 1.05
N LEU A 23 -4.89 -11.98 1.64
CA LEU A 23 -3.83 -12.94 1.91
C LEU A 23 -3.44 -13.66 0.62
N LEU A 24 -2.21 -13.44 0.16
CA LEU A 24 -1.68 -14.13 -1.02
C LEU A 24 -1.27 -15.58 -0.72
N THR A 25 -0.50 -15.78 0.34
CA THR A 25 -0.09 -17.10 0.83
C THR A 25 0.38 -17.02 2.29
N LYS A 26 0.40 -18.17 2.98
CA LYS A 26 1.08 -18.34 4.29
C LYS A 26 2.43 -19.04 4.15
N ASP A 27 2.77 -19.50 2.95
CA ASP A 27 4.03 -20.17 2.68
C ASP A 27 5.19 -19.16 2.72
N HIS A 28 6.42 -19.68 2.73
CA HIS A 28 7.66 -18.89 2.65
C HIS A 28 7.98 -17.99 3.85
N VAL A 29 7.15 -18.02 4.90
CA VAL A 29 7.40 -17.34 6.16
C VAL A 29 7.49 -18.33 7.31
N SER A 30 8.39 -18.06 8.24
CA SER A 30 8.53 -18.82 9.50
C SER A 30 9.10 -17.91 10.58
N VAL A 31 8.93 -18.32 11.84
CA VAL A 31 9.53 -17.61 12.98
C VAL A 31 10.68 -18.46 13.52
N SER A 32 11.81 -17.80 13.82
CA SER A 32 12.97 -18.41 14.46
C SER A 32 13.47 -17.54 15.61
N GLU A 33 14.16 -18.12 16.58
CA GLU A 33 14.74 -17.38 17.70
C GLU A 33 16.20 -17.00 17.43
N PHE A 34 16.56 -15.75 17.75
CA PHE A 34 17.94 -15.26 17.70
C PHE A 34 18.20 -14.35 18.90
N GLY A 35 19.13 -14.72 19.78
CA GLY A 35 19.45 -13.92 20.97
C GLY A 35 18.31 -13.78 21.98
N GLY A 36 17.32 -14.68 21.96
CA GLY A 36 16.10 -14.60 22.78
C GLY A 36 15.00 -13.71 22.18
N GLU A 37 15.18 -13.23 20.95
CA GLU A 37 14.17 -12.48 20.21
C GLU A 37 13.63 -13.31 19.04
N SER A 38 12.32 -13.24 18.83
CA SER A 38 11.66 -13.85 17.67
C SER A 38 11.95 -13.04 16.40
N VAL A 39 12.47 -13.72 15.38
CA VAL A 39 12.84 -13.18 14.08
C VAL A 39 11.97 -13.81 12.99
N LEU A 40 11.39 -12.98 12.12
CA LEU A 40 10.68 -13.44 10.93
C LEU A 40 11.69 -13.82 9.84
N LYS A 41 11.67 -15.09 9.42
CA LYS A 41 12.43 -15.56 8.26
C LYS A 41 11.52 -15.58 7.04
N VAL A 42 11.97 -14.93 5.97
CA VAL A 42 11.28 -14.85 4.69
C VAL A 42 12.15 -15.52 3.62
N ASP A 43 11.65 -16.57 2.97
CA ASP A 43 12.30 -17.16 1.81
C ASP A 43 12.27 -16.16 0.63
N PRO A 44 13.39 -15.91 -0.08
CA PRO A 44 13.42 -15.01 -1.23
C PRO A 44 12.33 -15.27 -2.29
N LYS A 45 11.84 -16.50 -2.43
CA LYS A 45 10.72 -16.85 -3.32
C LYS A 45 9.43 -16.08 -2.98
N ALA A 46 9.22 -15.71 -1.71
CA ALA A 46 8.10 -14.86 -1.30
C ALA A 46 8.11 -13.52 -2.03
N LEU A 47 9.30 -12.92 -2.20
CA LEU A 47 9.47 -11.63 -2.87
C LEU A 47 9.16 -11.74 -4.36
N THR A 48 9.59 -12.83 -5.00
CA THR A 48 9.27 -13.12 -6.41
C THR A 48 7.77 -13.29 -6.61
N LEU A 49 7.12 -14.10 -5.76
CA LEU A 49 5.67 -14.34 -5.81
C LEU A 49 4.90 -13.03 -5.60
N LEU A 50 5.25 -12.26 -4.57
CA LEU A 50 4.60 -10.98 -4.27
C LEU A 50 4.72 -10.01 -5.44
N ALA A 51 5.91 -9.85 -6.01
CA ALA A 51 6.13 -8.95 -7.15
C ALA A 51 5.32 -9.40 -8.37
N GLN A 52 5.33 -10.70 -8.71
CA GLN A 52 4.58 -11.23 -9.84
C GLN A 52 3.08 -10.92 -9.73
N HIS A 53 2.49 -11.15 -8.57
CA HIS A 53 1.08 -10.86 -8.32
C HIS A 53 0.80 -9.35 -8.33
N ALA A 54 1.63 -8.56 -7.64
CA ALA A 54 1.46 -7.10 -7.58
C ALA A 54 1.52 -6.45 -8.97
N PHE A 55 2.46 -6.86 -9.83
CA PHE A 55 2.56 -6.30 -11.18
C PHE A 55 1.39 -6.70 -12.08
N ARG A 56 0.88 -7.94 -11.95
CA ARG A 56 -0.36 -8.34 -12.62
C ARG A 56 -1.53 -7.48 -12.16
N ASP A 57 -1.75 -7.38 -10.86
CA ASP A 57 -2.90 -6.67 -10.30
C ASP A 57 -2.83 -5.18 -10.64
N ALA A 58 -1.67 -4.55 -10.54
CA ALA A 58 -1.49 -3.14 -10.91
C ALA A 58 -1.71 -2.87 -12.42
N ALA A 59 -1.46 -3.85 -13.28
CA ALA A 59 -1.66 -3.71 -14.72
C ALA A 59 -3.13 -3.84 -15.15
N PHE A 60 -3.96 -4.54 -14.38
CA PHE A 60 -5.33 -4.89 -14.79
C PHE A 60 -6.42 -4.42 -13.83
N LEU A 61 -6.06 -4.01 -12.60
CA LEU A 61 -6.99 -3.57 -11.57
C LEU A 61 -6.68 -2.14 -11.14
N LEU A 62 -7.72 -1.43 -10.70
CA LEU A 62 -7.62 -0.07 -10.19
C LEU A 62 -8.17 0.00 -8.77
N ARG A 63 -7.62 0.90 -7.96
CA ARG A 63 -8.16 1.17 -6.62
C ARG A 63 -9.62 1.64 -6.71
N PRO A 64 -10.51 1.21 -5.79
CA PRO A 64 -11.91 1.64 -5.79
C PRO A 64 -12.08 3.16 -5.71
N SER A 65 -11.19 3.85 -4.98
CA SER A 65 -11.22 5.32 -4.88
C SER A 65 -11.04 6.00 -6.24
N HIS A 66 -10.15 5.49 -7.08
CA HIS A 66 -9.94 6.03 -8.42
C HIS A 66 -11.14 5.76 -9.33
N GLN A 67 -11.67 4.53 -9.35
CA GLN A 67 -12.86 4.20 -10.15
C GLN A 67 -14.08 5.04 -9.74
N LYS A 68 -14.26 5.31 -8.44
CA LYS A 68 -15.32 6.21 -7.95
C LYS A 68 -15.15 7.65 -8.46
N GLN A 69 -13.91 8.14 -8.54
CA GLN A 69 -13.64 9.48 -9.09
C GLN A 69 -13.99 9.54 -10.58
N VAL A 70 -13.56 8.55 -11.37
CA VAL A 70 -13.88 8.48 -12.81
C VAL A 70 -15.39 8.38 -13.03
N ALA A 71 -16.08 7.50 -12.29
CA ALA A 71 -17.53 7.34 -12.40
C ALA A 71 -18.30 8.63 -12.03
N ALA A 72 -17.80 9.42 -11.08
CA ALA A 72 -18.45 10.67 -10.69
C ALA A 72 -18.51 11.68 -11.85
N ILE A 73 -17.50 11.72 -12.72
CA ILE A 73 -17.43 12.62 -13.90
C ILE A 73 -18.65 12.43 -14.80
N LEU A 74 -19.09 11.19 -14.99
CA LEU A 74 -20.21 10.85 -15.88
C LEU A 74 -21.54 11.46 -15.42
N SER A 75 -21.71 11.65 -14.11
CA SER A 75 -22.91 12.23 -13.50
C SER A 75 -22.79 13.72 -13.18
N ASP A 76 -21.61 14.32 -13.35
CA ASP A 76 -21.37 15.72 -12.98
C ASP A 76 -22.01 16.66 -14.03
N PRO A 77 -22.97 17.53 -13.62
CA PRO A 77 -23.57 18.50 -14.53
C PRO A 77 -22.59 19.58 -15.00
N GLN A 78 -21.44 19.74 -14.34
CA GLN A 78 -20.40 20.70 -14.72
C GLN A 78 -19.32 20.08 -15.62
N ALA A 79 -19.29 18.75 -15.78
CA ALA A 79 -18.32 18.09 -16.66
C ALA A 79 -18.63 18.35 -18.13
N SER A 80 -17.59 18.63 -18.92
CA SER A 80 -17.73 18.78 -20.36
C SER A 80 -18.02 17.44 -21.02
N GLU A 81 -18.53 17.48 -22.25
CA GLU A 81 -18.75 16.25 -23.03
C GLU A 81 -17.43 15.50 -23.30
N ASN A 82 -16.30 16.22 -23.41
CA ASN A 82 -14.99 15.60 -23.57
C ASN A 82 -14.52 14.90 -22.28
N ASP A 83 -14.79 15.49 -21.11
CA ASP A 83 -14.44 14.86 -19.83
C ASP A 83 -15.20 13.55 -19.68
N LYS A 84 -16.51 13.54 -20.00
CA LYS A 84 -17.35 12.33 -19.96
C LYS A 84 -16.98 11.30 -21.03
N TYR A 85 -16.47 11.73 -22.19
CA TYR A 85 -16.04 10.82 -23.25
C TYR A 85 -14.72 10.12 -22.92
N VAL A 86 -13.80 10.79 -22.22
CA VAL A 86 -12.49 10.26 -21.84
C VAL A 86 -12.55 9.41 -20.56
N ALA A 87 -13.44 9.77 -19.63
CA ALA A 87 -13.69 9.05 -18.39
C ALA A 87 -14.33 7.67 -18.64
#